data_AF-A0A2W4PCL9-F1
#
_entry.id   AF-A0A2W4PCL9-F1
#
_cell.length_a   1.000
_cell.length_b   1.000
_cell.length_c   1.000
_cell.angle_alpha   90.00
_cell.angle_beta   90.00
_cell.angle_gamma   90.00
#
_symmetry.space_group_name_H-M   'P 1'
#
loop_
_entity.id
_entity.type
_entity.pdbx_description
1 polymer ?
#
loop_
_entity_poly.entity_id
_entity_poly.type
_entity_poly.pdbx_seq_one_letter_code
_entity_poly.pdbx_strand_id
1 'polypeptide(L)'
;MVAQRYLAGLVLAICVLAGCGPGQPAPTAVPFARYSAQQVLDHLVQAGLSVEKPQRDMLVGRDAPAGFSDRYIFEIEAIAPNGGQVLVFNDPARLAEWEAYIERLRARSTTRRDVIYTYVHHNVLLQLNANLMPDVAQAYRDALERLE
;
A
#
# COMPACT_ATOMS: atom_id res chain seq x y z
N MET A 1 -17.50 7.57 69.99
CA MET A 1 -16.38 7.48 69.01
C MET A 1 -16.05 6.02 68.78
N VAL A 2 -16.76 5.37 67.86
CA VAL A 2 -16.51 4.00 67.42
C VAL A 2 -16.98 3.89 65.96
N ALA A 3 -16.08 3.40 65.10
CA ALA A 3 -16.33 2.78 63.79
C ALA A 3 -16.85 3.63 62.61
N GLN A 4 -16.03 4.60 62.19
CA GLN A 4 -16.07 5.28 60.89
C GLN A 4 -15.26 4.51 59.82
N ARG A 5 -15.55 3.23 59.56
CA ARG A 5 -14.67 2.41 58.68
C ARG A 5 -15.27 1.24 57.89
N TYR A 6 -16.58 1.13 57.62
CA TYR A 6 -17.05 0.04 56.75
C TYR A 6 -18.33 0.41 55.99
N LEU A 7 -18.21 0.89 54.75
CA LEU A 7 -19.18 0.65 53.66
C LEU A 7 -18.77 1.38 52.36
N ALA A 8 -17.47 1.48 52.09
CA ALA A 8 -16.94 1.91 50.79
C ALA A 8 -16.85 0.74 49.77
N GLY A 9 -17.77 -0.23 49.85
CA GLY A 9 -17.62 -1.54 49.19
C GLY A 9 -18.86 -2.12 48.50
N LEU A 10 -19.90 -1.33 48.27
CA LEU A 10 -21.13 -1.76 47.60
C LEU A 10 -21.78 -0.49 47.04
N VAL A 11 -21.52 -0.04 45.82
CA VAL A 11 -22.36 -0.27 44.62
C VAL A 11 -21.53 0.21 43.41
N LEU A 12 -20.27 -0.24 43.31
CA LEU A 12 -19.47 -0.15 42.07
C LEU A 12 -19.71 -1.41 41.22
N ALA A 13 -20.98 -1.78 41.06
CA ALA A 13 -21.43 -3.01 40.40
C ALA A 13 -22.65 -2.77 39.48
N ILE A 14 -22.76 -1.56 38.91
CA ILE A 14 -23.80 -1.20 37.93
C ILE A 14 -23.14 -0.55 36.69
N CYS A 15 -21.98 -1.07 36.26
CA CYS A 15 -21.31 -0.60 35.04
C CYS A 15 -21.02 -1.70 34.01
N VAL A 16 -21.57 -2.92 34.15
CA VAL A 16 -21.17 -4.07 33.28
C VAL A 16 -22.29 -4.61 32.38
N LEU A 17 -23.53 -4.14 32.47
CA LEU A 17 -24.67 -4.82 31.82
C LEU A 17 -25.69 -3.89 31.15
N ALA A 18 -25.21 -3.04 30.24
CA ALA A 18 -26.01 -2.53 29.12
C ALA A 18 -25.07 -2.51 27.91
N GLY A 19 -25.07 -3.49 27.02
CA GLY A 19 -26.22 -4.16 26.45
C GLY A 19 -26.01 -4.08 24.94
N CYS A 20 -25.13 -4.94 24.43
CA CYS A 20 -25.06 -5.26 23.02
C CYS A 20 -26.47 -5.60 22.53
N GLY A 21 -27.03 -4.76 21.67
CA GLY A 21 -28.26 -5.11 20.96
C GLY A 21 -27.99 -6.32 20.05
N PRO A 22 -28.89 -7.31 20.00
CA PRO A 22 -28.79 -8.39 19.04
C PRO A 22 -29.16 -7.81 17.66
N GLY A 23 -28.17 -7.50 16.83
CA GLY A 23 -28.45 -7.12 15.44
C GLY A 23 -27.56 -6.07 14.80
N GLN A 24 -26.49 -5.59 15.42
CA GLN A 24 -25.49 -4.86 14.64
C GLN A 24 -24.70 -5.87 13.79
N PRO A 25 -24.79 -5.83 12.45
CA PRO A 25 -23.93 -6.65 11.61
C PRO A 25 -22.48 -6.32 11.97
N ALA A 26 -21.69 -7.35 12.25
CA ALA A 26 -20.26 -7.17 12.43
C ALA A 26 -19.70 -6.44 11.19
N PRO A 27 -18.84 -5.42 11.35
CA PRO A 27 -18.22 -4.74 10.22
C PRO A 27 -17.62 -5.80 9.28
N THR A 28 -18.06 -5.84 8.02
CA THR A 28 -17.49 -6.75 7.04
C THR A 28 -16.05 -6.32 6.78
N ALA A 29 -15.09 -7.22 7.00
CA ALA A 29 -13.69 -6.93 6.73
C ALA A 29 -13.54 -6.56 5.24
N VAL A 30 -12.98 -5.38 4.98
CA VAL A 30 -12.70 -4.94 3.60
C VAL A 30 -11.62 -5.86 3.02
N PRO A 31 -11.81 -6.42 1.82
CA PRO A 31 -10.81 -7.28 1.21
C PRO A 31 -9.52 -6.51 0.92
N PHE A 32 -8.37 -7.11 1.24
CA PHE A 32 -7.06 -6.53 0.97
C PHE A 32 -6.85 -6.34 -0.54
N ALA A 33 -7.12 -7.39 -1.33
CA ALA A 33 -7.03 -7.36 -2.80
C ALA A 33 -8.14 -6.49 -3.42
N ARG A 34 -7.92 -5.17 -3.44
CA ARG A 34 -8.92 -4.18 -3.87
C ARG A 34 -8.78 -3.78 -5.33
N TYR A 35 -7.55 -3.64 -5.81
CA TYR A 35 -7.25 -3.17 -7.17
C TYR A 35 -6.43 -4.18 -7.97
N SER A 36 -6.69 -4.23 -9.27
CA SER A 36 -5.86 -4.91 -10.27
C SER A 36 -4.85 -3.95 -10.91
N ALA A 37 -3.83 -4.50 -11.57
CA ALA A 37 -2.79 -3.68 -12.20
C ALA A 37 -3.38 -2.81 -13.33
N GLN A 38 -4.28 -3.39 -14.14
CA GLN A 38 -4.95 -2.66 -15.21
C GLN A 38 -5.77 -1.48 -14.69
N GLN A 39 -6.51 -1.66 -13.58
CA GLN A 39 -7.28 -0.56 -12.97
C GLN A 39 -6.37 0.61 -12.54
N VAL A 40 -5.19 0.30 -12.00
CA VAL A 40 -4.21 1.32 -11.61
C VAL A 40 -3.69 2.06 -12.84
N LEU A 41 -3.31 1.33 -13.90
CA LEU A 41 -2.81 1.93 -15.15
C LEU A 41 -3.87 2.83 -15.80
N ASP A 42 -5.11 2.34 -15.91
CA ASP A 42 -6.23 3.10 -16.45
C ASP A 42 -6.48 4.37 -15.63
N HIS A 43 -6.39 4.29 -14.30
CA HIS A 43 -6.55 5.44 -13.42
C HIS A 43 -5.44 6.49 -13.61
N LEU A 44 -4.18 6.05 -13.77
CA LEU A 44 -3.06 6.96 -14.04
C LEU A 44 -3.27 7.69 -15.39
N VAL A 45 -3.70 6.98 -16.43
CA VAL A 45 -4.03 7.57 -17.73
C VAL A 45 -5.18 8.57 -17.62
N GLN A 46 -6.25 8.23 -16.88
CA GLN A 46 -7.38 9.12 -16.63
C GLN A 46 -6.96 10.40 -15.87
N ALA A 47 -5.93 10.31 -15.03
CA ALA A 47 -5.34 11.46 -14.34
C ALA A 47 -4.43 12.32 -15.26
N GLY A 48 -4.31 11.98 -16.54
CA GLY A 48 -3.48 12.69 -17.52
C GLY A 48 -1.99 12.35 -17.44
N LEU A 49 -1.62 11.24 -16.81
CA LEU A 49 -0.24 10.79 -16.68
C LEU A 49 0.13 9.84 -17.83
N SER A 50 1.40 9.88 -18.25
CA SER A 50 1.90 9.03 -19.33
C SER A 50 2.07 7.59 -18.84
N VAL A 51 1.47 6.64 -19.56
CA VAL A 51 1.59 5.20 -19.34
C VAL A 51 1.69 4.55 -20.71
N GLU A 52 2.90 4.48 -21.24
CA GLU A 52 3.14 3.99 -22.59
C GLU A 52 3.51 2.50 -22.56
N LYS A 53 3.05 1.77 -23.58
CA LYS A 53 3.36 0.35 -23.81
C LYS A 53 3.24 -0.53 -22.54
N PRO A 54 2.10 -0.51 -21.82
CA PRO A 54 1.94 -1.34 -20.64
C PRO A 54 2.07 -2.82 -21.03
N GLN A 55 2.97 -3.53 -20.37
CA GLN A 55 3.22 -4.95 -20.59
C GLN A 55 3.15 -5.69 -19.27
N ARG A 56 2.37 -6.77 -19.26
CA ARG A 56 2.39 -7.72 -18.16
C ARG A 56 3.73 -8.46 -18.15
N ASP A 57 4.45 -8.38 -17.04
CA ASP A 57 5.75 -9.04 -16.88
C ASP A 57 5.88 -9.58 -15.46
N MET A 58 5.88 -10.89 -15.31
CA MET A 58 6.00 -11.55 -14.01
C MET A 58 7.45 -11.86 -13.62
N LEU A 59 8.42 -11.58 -14.49
CA LEU A 59 9.83 -11.83 -14.21
C LEU A 59 10.42 -10.67 -13.40
N VAL A 60 11.12 -11.00 -12.33
CA VAL A 60 11.81 -10.02 -11.48
C VAL A 60 13.29 -10.38 -11.35
N GLY A 61 14.10 -9.39 -10.95
CA GLY A 61 15.53 -9.60 -10.74
C GLY A 61 15.82 -10.71 -9.74
N ARG A 62 17.00 -11.34 -9.86
CA ARG A 62 17.40 -12.55 -9.10
C ARG A 62 17.13 -12.48 -7.59
N ASP A 63 17.27 -11.31 -6.99
CA ASP A 63 17.16 -11.12 -5.53
C ASP A 63 15.87 -10.41 -5.10
N ALA A 64 14.99 -10.08 -6.05
CA ALA A 64 13.70 -9.47 -5.75
C ALA A 64 12.71 -10.54 -5.26
N PRO A 65 11.84 -10.23 -4.28
CA PRO A 65 10.76 -11.13 -3.90
C PRO A 65 9.87 -11.47 -5.11
N ALA A 66 9.17 -12.61 -5.12
CA ALA A 66 8.26 -12.98 -6.21
C ALA A 66 6.80 -13.14 -5.74
N GLY A 67 6.47 -12.59 -4.57
CA GLY A 67 5.19 -12.80 -3.88
C GLY A 67 4.02 -11.93 -4.36
N PHE A 68 4.18 -11.15 -5.42
CA PHE A 68 3.10 -10.37 -6.03
C PHE A 68 2.20 -11.29 -6.88
N SER A 69 0.92 -10.96 -6.97
CA SER A 69 -0.07 -11.70 -7.77
C SER A 69 -0.11 -11.24 -9.23
N ASP A 70 0.23 -9.97 -9.47
CA ASP A 70 0.29 -9.43 -10.83
C ASP A 70 1.34 -8.31 -10.93
N ARG A 71 1.91 -8.13 -12.11
CA ARG A 71 2.90 -7.10 -12.37
C ARG A 71 2.82 -6.60 -13.80
N TYR A 72 2.81 -5.27 -13.94
CA TYR A 72 2.91 -4.58 -15.21
C TYR A 72 4.10 -3.64 -15.18
N ILE A 73 4.83 -3.58 -16.28
CA ILE A 73 5.81 -2.53 -16.57
C ILE A 73 5.25 -1.59 -17.63
N PHE A 74 5.66 -0.34 -17.60
CA PHE A 74 5.25 0.66 -18.57
C PHE A 74 6.36 1.70 -18.74
N GLU A 75 6.35 2.37 -19.89
CA GLU A 75 7.22 3.50 -20.21
C GLU A 75 6.54 4.82 -19.81
N ILE A 76 7.35 5.83 -19.49
CA ILE A 76 6.87 7.21 -19.28
C ILE A 76 7.53 8.07 -20.35
N GLU A 77 6.75 8.81 -21.13
CA GLU A 77 7.21 9.55 -22.32
C GLU A 77 8.50 10.35 -22.06
N ALA A 78 8.56 11.09 -20.95
CA ALA A 78 9.70 11.95 -20.60
C ALA A 78 11.03 11.21 -20.35
N ILE A 79 10.99 9.90 -20.06
CA ILE A 79 12.17 9.09 -19.72
C ILE A 79 12.25 7.77 -20.49
N ALA A 80 11.46 7.62 -21.56
CA ALA A 80 11.41 6.41 -22.36
C ALA A 80 12.81 5.98 -22.87
N PRO A 81 13.12 4.68 -22.92
CA PRO A 81 12.25 3.52 -22.67
C PRO A 81 12.13 3.16 -21.17
N ASN A 82 12.57 4.02 -20.25
CA ASN A 82 12.33 3.81 -18.83
C ASN A 82 10.91 4.28 -18.46
N GLY A 83 10.46 3.89 -17.27
CA GLY A 83 9.17 4.30 -16.76
C GLY A 83 8.94 3.77 -15.36
N GLY A 84 7.94 2.90 -15.20
CA GLY A 84 7.59 2.34 -13.92
C GLY A 84 7.06 0.93 -14.00
N GLN A 85 6.67 0.43 -12.84
CA GLN A 85 5.97 -0.84 -12.69
C GLN A 85 4.92 -0.75 -11.60
N VAL A 86 3.82 -1.45 -11.82
CA VAL A 86 2.75 -1.68 -10.85
C VAL A 86 2.86 -3.13 -10.40
N LEU A 87 2.97 -3.34 -9.09
CA LEU A 87 2.87 -4.65 -8.47
C LEU A 87 1.58 -4.73 -7.65
N VAL A 88 0.87 -5.83 -7.80
CA VAL A 88 -0.39 -6.11 -7.08
C VAL A 88 -0.16 -7.29 -6.16
N PHE A 89 -0.73 -7.21 -4.96
CA PHE A 89 -0.60 -8.24 -3.94
C PHE A 89 -1.98 -8.77 -3.54
N ASN A 90 -2.06 -10.05 -3.19
CA ASN A 90 -3.24 -10.64 -2.57
C ASN A 90 -3.04 -10.92 -1.07
N ASP A 91 -1.81 -10.76 -0.58
CA ASP A 91 -1.42 -11.02 0.80
C ASP A 91 -0.60 -9.82 1.34
N PRO A 92 -1.02 -9.18 2.45
CA PRO A 92 -0.29 -8.06 3.04
C PRO A 92 1.13 -8.44 3.48
N ALA A 93 1.40 -9.70 3.84
CA ALA A 93 2.75 -10.13 4.19
C ALA A 93 3.71 -10.06 2.99
N ARG A 94 3.21 -10.28 1.77
CA ARG A 94 4.00 -10.19 0.53
C ARG A 94 4.29 -8.76 0.12
N LEU A 95 3.34 -7.86 0.35
CA LEU A 95 3.58 -6.42 0.20
C LEU A 95 4.68 -5.95 1.16
N ALA A 96 4.58 -6.32 2.44
CA ALA A 96 5.59 -5.97 3.45
C ALA A 96 6.98 -6.55 3.14
N GLU A 97 7.05 -7.77 2.60
CA GLU A 97 8.30 -8.39 2.13
C GLU A 97 8.97 -7.54 1.03
N TRP A 98 8.16 -7.01 0.11
CA TRP A 98 8.62 -6.14 -0.97
C TRP A 98 9.09 -4.77 -0.46
N GLU A 99 8.34 -4.15 0.46
CA GLU A 99 8.75 -2.89 1.11
C GLU A 99 10.09 -3.05 1.85
N ALA A 100 10.25 -4.16 2.59
CA ALA A 100 11.50 -4.48 3.27
C ALA A 100 12.65 -4.70 2.28
N TYR A 101 12.40 -5.26 1.10
CA TYR A 101 13.39 -5.38 0.04
C TYR A 101 13.85 -4.02 -0.47
N ILE A 102 12.93 -3.09 -0.72
CA ILE A 102 13.24 -1.73 -1.15
C ILE A 102 14.07 -0.99 -0.09
N GLU A 103 13.72 -1.13 1.19
CA GLU A 103 14.46 -0.49 2.27
C GLU A 103 15.91 -1.00 2.36
N ARG A 104 16.13 -2.30 2.13
CA ARG A 104 17.49 -2.86 2.02
C ARG A 104 18.28 -2.26 0.86
N LEU A 105 17.64 -2.03 -0.29
CA LEU A 105 18.30 -1.38 -1.44
C LEU A 105 18.68 0.07 -1.13
N ARG A 106 17.83 0.81 -0.40
CA ARG A 106 18.08 2.19 0.04
C ARG A 106 19.23 2.30 1.03
N ALA A 107 19.35 1.31 1.92
CA ALA A 107 20.39 1.28 2.94
C ALA A 107 21.80 1.07 2.37
N ARG A 108 21.95 0.40 1.22
CA ARG A 108 23.26 0.10 0.60
C ARG A 108 23.70 1.22 -0.33
N SER A 109 24.91 1.76 -0.12
CA SER A 109 25.44 2.90 -0.88
C SER A 109 25.60 2.62 -2.39
N THR A 110 25.86 1.37 -2.77
CA THR A 110 26.03 0.95 -4.17
C THR A 110 24.72 0.87 -4.95
N THR A 111 23.59 0.64 -4.29
CA THR A 111 22.26 0.52 -4.91
C THR A 111 21.36 1.72 -4.62
N ARG A 112 21.81 2.67 -3.77
CA ARG A 112 21.02 3.83 -3.35
C ARG A 112 20.67 4.79 -4.49
N ARG A 113 21.55 4.94 -5.48
CA ARG A 113 21.31 5.86 -6.62
C ARG A 113 20.32 5.30 -7.65
N ASP A 114 20.07 4.00 -7.60
CA ASP A 114 19.07 3.31 -8.42
C ASP A 114 17.72 3.23 -7.70
N VAL A 115 17.56 3.94 -6.57
CA VAL A 115 16.34 3.88 -5.75
C VAL A 115 15.20 4.59 -6.47
N ILE A 116 14.29 3.73 -6.89
CA ILE A 116 13.00 3.96 -7.53
C ILE A 116 12.05 4.70 -6.55
N TYR A 117 11.34 5.71 -7.04
CA TYR A 117 10.21 6.30 -6.31
C TYR A 117 9.17 5.20 -6.06
N THR A 118 8.82 4.94 -4.81
CA THR A 118 7.90 3.85 -4.45
C THR A 118 6.72 4.41 -3.66
N TYR A 119 5.52 4.08 -4.10
CA TYR A 119 4.26 4.48 -3.46
C TYR A 119 3.38 3.26 -3.25
N VAL A 120 2.75 3.16 -2.08
CA VAL A 120 1.89 2.04 -1.70
C VAL A 120 0.48 2.55 -1.48
N HIS A 121 -0.52 1.86 -2.05
CA HIS A 121 -1.93 2.16 -1.85
C HIS A 121 -2.73 0.85 -1.81
N HIS A 122 -3.33 0.54 -0.66
CA HIS A 122 -3.99 -0.74 -0.40
C HIS A 122 -3.11 -1.95 -0.75
N ASN A 123 -3.45 -2.69 -1.81
CA ASN A 123 -2.72 -3.86 -2.28
C ASN A 123 -1.81 -3.60 -3.49
N VAL A 124 -1.54 -2.34 -3.78
CA VAL A 124 -0.76 -1.89 -4.93
C VAL A 124 0.53 -1.26 -4.45
N LEU A 125 1.61 -1.58 -5.14
CA LEU A 125 2.89 -0.90 -5.04
C LEU A 125 3.28 -0.36 -6.42
N LEU A 126 3.33 0.96 -6.53
CA LEU A 126 3.80 1.67 -7.70
C LEU A 126 5.28 2.00 -7.54
N GLN A 127 6.06 1.70 -8.56
CA GLN A 127 7.50 1.92 -8.61
C GLN A 127 7.86 2.71 -9.87
N LEU A 128 8.52 3.85 -9.73
CA LEU A 128 8.93 4.71 -10.85
C LEU A 128 10.45 4.90 -10.87
N ASN A 129 11.03 4.93 -12.07
CA ASN A 129 12.45 5.10 -12.27
C ASN A 129 12.99 6.38 -11.59
N ALA A 130 14.20 6.31 -11.02
CA ALA A 130 14.84 7.41 -10.30
C ALA A 130 15.16 8.64 -11.16
N ASN A 131 15.23 8.48 -12.49
CA ASN A 131 15.50 9.56 -13.43
C ASN A 131 14.31 10.51 -13.65
N LEU A 132 13.13 10.18 -13.09
CA LEU A 132 11.97 11.06 -13.13
C LEU A 132 12.23 12.33 -12.31
N MET A 133 11.78 13.47 -12.83
CA MET A 133 11.77 14.70 -12.03
C MET A 133 10.83 14.52 -10.82
N PRO A 134 11.19 15.05 -9.62
CA PRO A 134 10.42 14.81 -8.40
C PRO A 134 8.94 15.26 -8.47
N ASP A 135 8.66 16.35 -9.19
CA ASP A 135 7.31 16.88 -9.41
C ASP A 135 6.46 15.94 -10.28
N VAL A 136 7.06 15.36 -11.33
CA VAL A 136 6.40 14.33 -12.13
C VAL A 136 6.12 13.11 -11.26
N ALA A 137 7.09 12.63 -10.46
CA ALA A 137 6.89 11.45 -9.60
C ALA A 137 5.80 11.68 -8.55
N GLN A 138 5.74 12.90 -8.02
CA GLN A 138 4.68 13.32 -7.11
C GLN A 138 3.29 13.27 -7.77
N ALA A 139 3.15 13.65 -9.03
CA ALA A 139 1.86 13.57 -9.72
C ALA A 139 1.32 12.11 -9.80
N TYR A 140 2.19 11.12 -9.98
CA TYR A 140 1.82 9.70 -9.94
C TYR A 140 1.40 9.25 -8.54
N ARG A 141 2.10 9.68 -7.49
CA ARG A 141 1.70 9.42 -6.10
C ARG A 141 0.31 9.98 -5.83
N ASP A 142 0.12 11.26 -6.15
CA ASP A 142 -1.11 11.99 -5.87
C ASP A 142 -2.29 11.43 -6.70
N ALA A 143 -2.04 10.86 -7.88
CA ALA A 143 -3.04 10.08 -8.62
C ALA A 143 -3.35 8.75 -7.93
N LEU A 144 -2.33 7.98 -7.56
CA LEU A 144 -2.53 6.69 -6.88
C LEU A 144 -3.33 6.82 -5.58
N GLU A 145 -3.09 7.86 -4.79
CA GLU A 145 -3.82 8.13 -3.54
C GLU A 145 -5.31 8.44 -3.75
N ARG A 146 -5.70 8.88 -4.96
CA ARG A 146 -7.10 9.16 -5.36
C ARG A 146 -7.81 7.97 -5.99
N LEU A 147 -7.16 6.80 -6.05
CA LEU A 147 -7.77 5.58 -6.54
C LEU A 147 -8.80 5.07 -5.51
N GLU A 148 -10.07 5.01 -5.90
CA GLU A 148 -11.21 4.59 -5.08
C GLU A 148 -11.77 3.22 -5.46
#